data_AF-M1NZT0-F1
#
_entry.id   AF-M1NZT0-F1
#
_cell.length_a   1.000
_cell.length_b   1.000
_cell.length_c   1.000
_cell.angle_alpha   90.00
_cell.angle_beta   90.00
_cell.angle_gamma   90.00
#
_symmetry.space_group_name_H-M   'P 1'
#
loop_
_entity.id
_entity.type
_entity.pdbx_description
1 polymer ?
#
loop_
_entity_poly.entity_id
_entity_poly.type
_entity_poly.pdbx_seq_one_letter_code
_entity_poly.pdbx_strand_id
1 'polypeptide(L)' 'MKNTNIIKNPDPQRVAILRSLPLEIKETLTGEEAAAFINNEPLSETLYEKLKDHLLPAEE' A
#
# COMPACT_ATOMS: atom_id res chain seq x y z
N MET A 1 -28.92 -5.38 -8.04
CA MET A 1 -28.23 -6.49 -7.34
C MET A 1 -26.74 -6.23 -7.42
N LYS A 2 -26.03 -6.02 -6.29
CA LYS A 2 -24.58 -5.84 -6.27
C LYS A 2 -23.94 -7.21 -5.97
N ASN A 3 -23.75 -8.02 -7.00
CA ASN A 3 -23.08 -9.32 -6.90
C ASN A 3 -21.74 -9.23 -7.61
N THR A 4 -20.63 -9.18 -6.87
CA THR A 4 -19.35 -9.71 -7.35
C THR A 4 -18.42 -9.96 -6.17
N ASN A 5 -18.05 -11.23 -6.01
CA ASN A 5 -16.95 -11.76 -5.20
C ASN A 5 -15.79 -10.75 -5.06
N ILE A 6 -15.45 -10.39 -3.82
CA ILE A 6 -14.19 -9.72 -3.48
C ILE A 6 -13.03 -10.70 -3.64
N ILE A 7 -12.66 -10.99 -4.87
CA ILE A 7 -11.38 -11.62 -5.17
C ILE A 7 -10.34 -10.64 -4.62
N LYS A 8 -9.58 -11.03 -3.59
CA LYS A 8 -8.45 -10.30 -3.00
C LYS A 8 -7.34 -10.13 -4.04
N ASN A 9 -7.62 -9.39 -5.10
CA ASN A 9 -6.61 -9.01 -6.06
C ASN A 9 -5.93 -7.76 -5.51
N PRO A 10 -4.59 -7.77 -5.43
CA PRO A 10 -3.86 -6.58 -5.01
C PRO A 10 -4.17 -5.43 -5.97
N ASP A 11 -4.46 -4.27 -5.42
CA ASP A 11 -4.77 -3.07 -6.16
C ASP A 11 -3.56 -2.72 -7.05
N PRO A 12 -3.71 -2.73 -8.38
CA PRO A 12 -2.58 -2.58 -9.29
C PRO A 12 -1.92 -1.20 -9.17
N GLN A 13 -2.65 -0.16 -8.77
CA GLN A 13 -2.05 1.14 -8.50
C GLN A 13 -1.19 1.10 -7.23
N ARG A 14 -1.67 0.44 -6.17
CA ARG A 14 -0.91 0.28 -4.93
C ARG A 14 0.32 -0.60 -5.13
N VAL A 15 0.23 -1.64 -5.96
CA VAL A 15 1.40 -2.45 -6.36
C VAL A 15 2.43 -1.61 -7.10
N ALA A 16 1.98 -0.74 -8.02
CA ALA A 16 2.87 0.17 -8.74
C ALA A 16 3.56 1.14 -7.77
N ILE A 17 2.81 1.75 -6.84
CA ILE A 17 3.36 2.63 -5.81
C ILE A 17 4.40 1.90 -4.96
N LEU A 18 4.07 0.72 -4.43
CA LEU A 18 4.98 -0.08 -3.60
C LEU A 18 6.28 -0.42 -4.36
N ARG A 19 6.18 -0.72 -5.66
CA ARG A 19 7.36 -0.97 -6.52
C ARG A 19 8.19 0.29 -6.77
N SER A 20 7.53 1.43 -6.93
CA SER A 20 8.15 2.74 -7.13
C SER A 20 8.81 3.33 -5.87
N LEU A 21 8.56 2.77 -4.68
CA LEU A 21 9.22 3.24 -3.45
C LEU A 21 10.75 3.09 -3.50
N PRO A 22 11.50 3.94 -2.77
CA PRO A 22 12.93 3.79 -2.58
C PRO A 22 13.30 2.44 -1.96
N LEU A 23 14.52 1.96 -2.18
CA LEU A 23 15.01 0.70 -1.60
C LEU A 23 15.00 0.77 -0.07
N GLU A 24 15.44 1.89 0.50
CA GLU A 24 15.49 2.13 1.95
C GLU A 24 14.13 1.90 2.61
N ILE A 25 13.05 2.38 1.99
CA ILE A 25 11.69 2.17 2.51
C ILE A 25 11.27 0.72 2.37
N LYS A 26 11.52 0.11 1.20
CA LYS A 26 11.22 -1.31 0.98
C LYS A 26 11.94 -2.21 1.99
N GLU A 27 13.13 -1.85 2.44
CA GLU A 27 13.85 -2.58 3.50
C GLU A 27 13.24 -2.38 4.89
N THR A 28 12.60 -1.23 5.15
CA THR A 28 11.88 -0.99 6.42
C THR A 28 10.48 -1.60 6.46
N LEU A 29 9.90 -1.93 5.30
CA LEU A 29 8.57 -2.51 5.19
C LEU A 29 8.61 -4.03 5.37
N THR A 30 7.71 -4.55 6.21
CA THR A 30 7.53 -6.00 6.30
C THR A 30 6.67 -6.53 5.15
N GLY A 31 6.79 -7.83 4.86
CA GLY A 31 5.93 -8.48 3.86
C GLY A 31 4.44 -8.36 4.19
N GLU A 32 4.08 -8.35 5.48
CA GLU A 32 2.71 -8.14 5.96
C GLU A 32 2.24 -6.70 5.69
N GLU A 33 3.07 -5.70 5.96
CA GLU A 33 2.77 -4.31 5.67
C GLU A 33 2.60 -4.05 4.16
N ALA A 34 3.50 -4.60 3.35
CA ALA A 34 3.41 -4.55 1.89
C ALA A 34 2.12 -5.23 1.38
N ALA A 35 1.79 -6.41 1.91
CA ALA A 35 0.57 -7.13 1.58
C ALA A 35 -0.68 -6.33 1.97
N ALA A 36 -0.71 -5.75 3.18
CA ALA A 36 -1.82 -4.94 3.64
C ALA A 36 -2.01 -3.69 2.75
N PHE A 37 -0.91 -3.04 2.38
CA PHE A 37 -0.94 -1.91 1.45
C PHE A 37 -1.55 -2.30 0.11
N ILE A 38 -1.06 -3.35 -0.55
CA ILE A 38 -1.60 -3.75 -1.87
C ILE A 38 -3.02 -4.30 -1.79
N ASN A 39 -3.45 -4.89 -0.67
CA ASN A 39 -4.80 -5.46 -0.50
C ASN A 39 -5.85 -4.43 -0.05
N ASN A 40 -5.50 -3.16 0.04
CA ASN A 40 -6.41 -2.13 0.57
C ASN A 40 -6.88 -2.42 2.01
N GLU A 41 -6.04 -3.11 2.78
CA GLU A 41 -6.26 -3.32 4.19
C GLU A 41 -5.94 -2.05 4.99
N PRO A 42 -6.50 -1.90 6.20
CA PRO A 42 -6.19 -0.78 7.07
C PRO A 42 -4.68 -0.68 7.29
N LEU A 43 -4.13 0.48 6.93
CA LEU A 43 -2.73 0.78 7.18
C LEU A 43 -2.55 0.90 8.69
N SER A 44 -1.73 0.02 9.25
CA SER A 44 -1.28 0.18 10.63
C SER A 44 -0.56 1.51 10.76
N GLU A 45 -0.66 2.14 11.93
CA GLU A 45 -0.09 3.47 12.19
C GLU A 45 1.40 3.50 11.81
N THR A 46 2.13 2.44 12.14
CA THR A 46 3.54 2.24 11.79
C THR A 46 3.83 2.25 10.29
N LEU A 47 2.96 1.64 9.49
CA LEU A 47 3.11 1.57 8.04
C LEU A 47 2.84 2.92 7.39
N TYR A 48 1.78 3.59 7.83
CA TYR A 48 1.48 4.94 7.40
C TYR A 48 2.64 5.87 7.74
N GLU A 49 3.23 5.78 8.94
CA GLU A 49 4.36 6.60 9.33
C GLU A 49 5.61 6.41 8.47
N LYS A 50 5.85 5.19 7.95
CA LYS A 50 6.95 4.93 7.00
C LYS A 50 6.65 5.48 5.61
N LEU A 51 5.39 5.40 5.19
CA LEU A 51 4.98 5.79 3.84
C LEU A 51 4.59 7.26 3.72
N LYS A 52 4.21 7.96 4.81
CA LYS A 52 3.73 9.35 4.78
C LYS A 52 4.75 10.32 4.18
N ASP A 53 6.04 10.00 4.27
CA ASP A 53 7.12 10.81 3.67
C ASP A 53 7.23 10.61 2.15
N HIS A 54 6.71 9.49 1.64
CA HIS A 54 6.77 9.07 0.23
C HIS A 54 5.44 9.12 -0.50
N LEU A 55 4.33 9.08 0.23
CA LEU A 55 3.01 9.38 -0.26
C LEU A 55 2.99 10.90 -0.49
N LEU A 56 3.27 11.30 -1.72
CA LEU A 56 3.06 12.70 -2.14
C LEU A 56 1.66 13.10 -1.69
N PRO A 57 1.48 14.23 -0.98
CA PRO A 57 0.15 14.79 -0.85
C PRO A 57 -0.35 14.93 -2.28
N ALA A 58 -1.46 14.28 -2.60
CA ALA A 58 -2.18 14.60 -3.82
C ALA A 58 -2.51 16.09 -3.67
N GLU A 59 -1.74 16.96 -4.33
CA GLU A 59 -2.09 18.36 -4.41
C GLU A 59 -3.44 18.44 -5.12
N GLU A 60 -4.42 18.88 -4.32
CA GLU A 60 -5.84 19.20 -4.53
C GLU A 60 -6.56 18.78 -5.82
#